data_AF-A0A1I0JYB9-F1
#
_entry.id   AF-A0A1I0JYB9-F1
#
_cell.length_a   1.000
_cell.length_b   1.000
_cell.length_c   1.000
_cell.angle_alpha   90.00
_cell.angle_beta   90.00
_cell.angle_gamma   90.00
#
_symmetry.space_group_name_H-M   'P 1'
#
loop_
_entity.id
_entity.type
_entity.pdbx_description
1 polymer ?
#
loop_
_entity_poly.entity_id
_entity_poly.type
_entity_poly.pdbx_seq_one_letter_code
_entity_poly.pdbx_strand_id
1 'polypeptide(L)'
;MGKPSSRSAVFLDRVYIEQKIAELRTDILMALDAKTKELKARDDKIISLLEGIQPRESKPEKRSVQPVQERPSVPDEINWKVEMRRRVDKMVKEYPELYADFNTVLRRVYVKMRDVYGFVSEQAIKEYRNAHPGIERASCLDAVSDSPQWRSIFEPVLSNLEEDSRKEMERRRLAAEAEMGKTRQKIIQPLIEARGDKSNYGCATYTLVKGRLKKKGILYTNYEEGYRRDTGIKRHVSNGELIENIPALKREFAKAVGELLAEQKVVKHDEN
;
A
#
# COMPACT_ATOMS: atom_id res chain seq x y z
N MET A 1 -33.58 55.55 -22.69
CA MET A 1 -32.13 55.70 -22.41
C MET A 1 -31.73 54.67 -21.37
N GLY A 2 -30.99 53.62 -21.76
CA GLY A 2 -30.49 52.60 -20.84
C GLY A 2 -29.00 52.81 -20.58
N LYS A 3 -28.59 52.88 -19.31
CA LYS A 3 -27.17 52.87 -18.90
C LYS A 3 -26.69 51.43 -18.77
N PRO A 4 -25.51 51.07 -19.29
CA PRO A 4 -24.89 49.77 -19.03
C PRO A 4 -24.18 49.80 -17.68
N SER A 5 -24.48 48.84 -16.80
CA SER A 5 -23.71 48.59 -15.57
C SER A 5 -22.68 47.50 -15.87
N SER A 6 -21.45 47.92 -16.13
CA SER A 6 -20.30 47.05 -16.31
C SER A 6 -19.88 46.47 -14.95
N ARG A 7 -20.23 45.21 -14.68
CA ARG A 7 -19.54 44.40 -13.67
C ARG A 7 -18.21 43.96 -14.27
N SER A 8 -17.12 44.59 -13.83
CA SER A 8 -15.76 44.21 -14.15
C SER A 8 -15.45 42.81 -13.60
N ALA A 9 -15.36 41.82 -14.49
CA ALA A 9 -14.73 40.56 -14.19
C ALA A 9 -13.24 40.82 -13.95
N VAL A 10 -12.72 40.38 -12.80
CA VAL A 10 -11.28 40.41 -12.50
C VAL A 10 -10.62 39.35 -13.37
N PHE A 11 -10.32 39.71 -14.62
CA PHE A 11 -9.45 38.92 -15.47
C PHE A 11 -8.04 39.06 -14.90
N LEU A 12 -7.57 38.02 -14.21
CA LEU A 12 -6.15 37.88 -13.91
C LEU A 12 -5.42 37.76 -15.25
N ASP A 13 -4.55 38.73 -15.52
CA ASP A 13 -3.77 38.80 -16.76
C ASP A 13 -3.00 37.49 -16.94
N ARG A 14 -3.08 36.89 -18.13
CA ARG A 14 -2.40 35.63 -18.46
C ARG A 14 -0.90 35.74 -18.22
N VAL A 15 -0.33 36.93 -18.46
CA VAL A 15 1.09 37.22 -18.22
C VAL A 15 1.44 37.11 -16.74
N TYR A 16 0.55 37.59 -15.85
CA TYR A 16 0.75 37.51 -14.40
C TYR A 16 0.72 36.06 -13.90
N ILE A 17 -0.20 35.25 -14.42
CA ILE A 17 -0.29 33.82 -14.06
C ILE A 17 0.96 33.07 -14.54
N GLU A 18 1.42 33.31 -15.77
CA GLU A 18 2.63 32.68 -16.31
C GLU A 18 3.89 33.08 -15.51
N GLN A 19 3.99 34.34 -15.10
CA GLN A 19 5.09 34.82 -14.26
C GLN A 19 5.09 34.15 -12.87
N LYS A 20 3.92 34.01 -12.22
CA LYS A 20 3.81 33.32 -10.93
C LYS A 20 4.12 31.83 -11.02
N ILE A 21 3.76 31.19 -12.13
CA ILE A 21 4.12 29.79 -12.38
C ILE A 21 5.64 29.65 -12.60
N ALA A 22 6.28 30.60 -13.28
CA ALA A 22 7.73 30.60 -13.49
C ALA A 22 8.49 30.80 -12.16
N GLU A 23 8.03 31.71 -11.30
CA GLU A 23 8.57 31.90 -9.94
C GLU A 23 8.45 30.62 -9.13
N LEU A 24 7.26 30.01 -9.08
CA LEU A 24 7.03 28.76 -8.34
C LEU A 24 7.92 27.61 -8.82
N ARG A 25 8.11 27.49 -10.15
CA ARG A 25 9.03 26.49 -10.73
C ARG A 25 10.47 26.72 -10.30
N THR A 26 10.90 27.98 -10.25
CA THR A 26 12.26 28.35 -9.82
C THR A 26 12.46 28.01 -8.34
N ASP A 27 11.48 28.32 -7.49
CA ASP A 27 11.53 27.99 -6.06
C ASP A 27 11.58 26.48 -5.82
N ILE A 28 10.78 25.70 -6.56
CA ILE A 28 10.80 24.24 -6.50
C ILE A 28 12.17 23.70 -6.92
N LEU A 29 12.76 24.21 -7.99
CA LEU A 29 14.08 23.79 -8.45
C LEU A 29 15.18 24.13 -7.43
N MET A 30 15.13 25.31 -6.81
CA MET A 30 16.08 25.69 -5.75
C MET A 30 15.94 24.79 -4.50
N ALA A 31 14.71 24.47 -4.09
CA ALA A 31 14.47 23.58 -2.96
C ALA A 31 14.96 22.16 -3.24
N LEU A 32 14.77 21.66 -4.46
CA LEU A 32 15.27 20.36 -4.90
C LEU A 32 16.81 20.33 -4.96
N ASP A 33 17.45 21.39 -5.46
CA ASP A 33 18.92 21.48 -5.50
C ASP A 33 19.53 21.55 -4.09
N ALA A 34 18.91 22.30 -3.18
CA ALA A 34 19.33 22.36 -1.78
C ALA A 34 19.20 20.98 -1.08
N LYS A 35 18.08 20.27 -1.29
CA LYS A 35 17.89 18.89 -0.81
C LYS A 35 18.93 17.93 -1.38
N THR A 36 19.26 18.06 -2.66
CA THR A 36 20.24 17.21 -3.34
C THR A 36 21.65 17.43 -2.79
N LYS A 37 22.03 18.70 -2.53
CA LYS A 37 23.29 19.04 -1.85
C LYS A 37 23.35 18.50 -0.43
N GLU A 38 22.24 18.56 0.32
CA GLU A 38 22.18 18.01 1.67
C GLU A 38 22.33 16.49 1.67
N LEU A 39 21.67 15.78 0.75
CA LEU A 39 21.81 14.33 0.59
C LEU A 39 23.25 13.96 0.22
N LYS A 40 23.85 14.67 -0.74
CA LYS A 40 25.24 14.46 -1.14
C LYS A 40 26.22 14.68 0.01
N ALA A 41 26.04 15.73 0.82
CA ALA A 41 26.88 15.98 1.99
C ALA A 41 26.71 14.90 3.09
N ARG A 42 25.51 14.32 3.22
CA ARG A 42 25.27 13.17 4.11
C ARG A 42 25.96 11.91 3.59
N ASP A 43 25.89 11.65 2.30
CA ASP A 43 26.55 10.52 1.67
C ASP A 43 28.08 10.66 1.78
N ASP A 44 28.65 11.84 1.52
CA ASP A 44 30.07 12.13 1.69
C ASP A 44 30.53 11.95 3.16
N LYS A 45 29.67 12.32 4.13
CA LYS A 45 29.95 12.09 5.55
C LYS A 45 29.93 10.61 5.91
N ILE A 46 29.01 9.84 5.34
CA ILE A 46 28.94 8.38 5.51
C ILE A 46 30.18 7.73 4.88
N ILE A 47 30.58 8.15 3.68
CA ILE A 47 31.79 7.67 3.01
C ILE A 47 33.04 7.98 3.84
N SER A 48 33.17 9.21 4.36
CA SER A 48 34.29 9.58 5.24
C SER A 48 34.34 8.75 6.55
N LEU A 49 33.19 8.42 7.12
CA LEU A 49 33.08 7.55 8.29
C LEU A 49 33.45 6.09 7.98
N LEU A 50 33.16 5.62 6.76
CA LEU A 50 33.49 4.28 6.30
C LEU A 50 34.96 4.17 5.84
N GLU A 51 35.51 5.21 5.22
CA GLU A 51 36.94 5.30 4.85
C GLU A 51 37.86 5.47 6.06
N GLY A 52 37.35 6.00 7.19
CA GLY A 52 38.04 5.97 8.49
C GLY A 52 38.15 4.57 9.11
N ILE A 53 37.53 3.55 8.50
CA ILE A 53 37.55 2.15 8.93
C ILE A 53 38.17 1.30 7.80
N GLN A 54 39.47 1.47 7.59
CA GLN A 54 40.32 0.49 6.90
C GLN A 54 41.63 0.28 7.71
N PRO A 55 42.22 -0.93 7.65
CA PRO A 55 43.28 -1.39 8.54
C PRO A 55 44.64 -0.76 8.20
N ARG A 56 45.40 -0.37 9.23
CA ARG A 56 46.81 0.03 9.08
C ARG A 56 47.68 -1.18 8.74
N GLU A 57 48.37 -1.12 7.62
CA GLU A 57 49.54 -1.96 7.35
C GLU A 57 50.74 -1.53 8.22
N SER A 58 51.21 -2.48 9.02
CA SER A 58 52.56 -2.76 9.55
C SER A 58 53.66 -1.65 9.63
N LYS A 59 54.15 -1.38 10.86
CA LYS A 59 55.53 -1.69 11.36
C LYS A 59 55.73 -1.23 12.83
N PRO A 60 56.74 -1.76 13.57
CA PRO A 60 56.52 -2.27 14.92
C PRO A 60 57.14 -1.38 16.00
N GLU A 61 56.47 -1.21 17.14
CA GLU A 61 57.19 -0.90 18.37
C GLU A 61 56.42 -1.35 19.61
N LYS A 62 57.19 -1.97 20.50
CA LYS A 62 56.79 -2.75 21.67
C LYS A 62 56.02 -1.89 22.67
N ARG A 63 54.85 -2.35 23.13
CA ARG A 63 54.42 -2.18 24.54
C ARG A 63 53.21 -3.06 24.89
N SER A 64 53.47 -3.97 25.82
CA SER A 64 52.57 -4.57 26.81
C SER A 64 51.18 -5.01 26.34
N VAL A 65 51.08 -6.33 26.13
CA VAL A 65 49.86 -7.13 26.03
C VAL A 65 48.99 -6.93 27.28
N GLN A 66 47.77 -6.45 27.08
CA GLN A 66 46.60 -6.89 27.85
C GLN A 66 45.53 -7.31 26.82
N PRO A 67 44.85 -8.46 27.02
CA PRO A 67 44.01 -9.05 25.99
C PRO A 67 42.70 -8.26 25.88
N VAL A 68 42.50 -7.59 24.74
CA VAL A 68 41.16 -7.14 24.35
C VAL A 68 40.39 -8.40 23.99
N GLN A 69 39.45 -8.78 24.86
CA GLN A 69 38.47 -9.80 24.57
C GLN A 69 37.76 -9.43 23.26
N GLU A 70 37.99 -10.22 22.21
CA GLU A 70 37.16 -10.24 21.03
C GLU A 70 35.71 -10.43 21.50
N ARG A 71 34.85 -9.46 21.19
CA ARG A 71 33.41 -9.71 21.27
C ARG A 71 33.14 -10.91 20.35
N PRO A 72 32.40 -11.93 20.80
CA PRO A 72 32.12 -13.09 19.97
C PRO A 72 31.41 -12.61 18.70
N SER A 73 32.10 -12.72 17.56
CA SER A 73 31.49 -12.51 16.25
C SER A 73 30.33 -13.50 16.15
N VAL A 74 29.11 -12.99 16.06
CA VAL A 74 27.93 -13.83 15.91
C VAL A 74 28.06 -14.55 14.56
N PRO A 75 27.92 -15.89 14.48
CA PRO A 75 27.98 -16.62 13.23
C PRO A 75 27.11 -15.97 12.15
N ASP A 76 27.63 -15.86 10.92
CA ASP A 76 26.96 -15.18 9.80
C ASP A 76 25.57 -15.77 9.51
N GLU A 77 25.39 -17.07 9.77
CA GLU A 77 24.12 -17.80 9.68
C GLU A 77 23.06 -17.22 10.63
N ILE A 78 23.46 -16.91 11.86
CA ILE A 78 22.57 -16.36 12.89
C ILE A 78 22.19 -14.93 12.53
N ASN A 79 23.14 -14.12 12.06
CA ASN A 79 22.88 -12.74 11.65
C ASN A 79 21.91 -12.71 10.45
N TRP A 80 22.18 -13.53 9.44
CA TRP A 80 21.31 -13.69 8.27
C TRP A 80 19.88 -14.06 8.66
N LYS A 81 19.74 -15.06 9.54
CA LYS A 81 18.44 -15.55 10.01
C LYS A 81 17.67 -14.48 10.77
N VAL A 82 18.33 -13.68 11.61
CA VAL A 82 17.69 -12.57 12.35
C VAL A 82 17.19 -11.50 11.37
N GLU A 83 18.00 -11.11 10.39
CA GLU A 83 17.60 -10.11 9.40
C GLU A 83 16.44 -10.61 8.53
N MET A 84 16.47 -11.87 8.08
CA MET A 84 15.36 -12.44 7.30
C MET A 84 14.06 -12.52 8.11
N ARG A 85 14.14 -12.90 9.39
CA ARG A 85 12.96 -12.87 10.28
C ARG A 85 12.40 -11.47 10.40
N ARG A 86 13.27 -10.46 10.58
CA ARG A 86 12.88 -9.06 10.66
C ARG A 86 12.18 -8.57 9.39
N ARG A 87 12.67 -8.95 8.21
CA ARG A 87 12.02 -8.62 6.93
C ARG A 87 10.66 -9.26 6.78
N VAL A 88 10.54 -10.55 7.09
CA VAL A 88 9.26 -11.25 7.04
C VAL A 88 8.25 -10.65 8.03
N ASP A 89 8.67 -10.33 9.25
CA ASP A 89 7.82 -9.64 10.24
C ASP A 89 7.37 -8.26 9.75
N LYS A 90 8.25 -7.53 9.07
CA LYS A 90 7.92 -6.25 8.44
C LYS A 90 6.84 -6.44 7.37
N MET A 91 6.92 -7.46 6.53
CA MET A 91 5.89 -7.74 5.52
C MET A 91 4.52 -8.02 6.11
N VAL A 92 4.45 -8.79 7.21
CA VAL A 92 3.18 -9.09 7.90
C VAL A 92 2.57 -7.80 8.46
N LYS A 93 3.40 -6.88 8.97
CA LYS A 93 2.96 -5.58 9.49
C LYS A 93 2.52 -4.61 8.39
N GLU A 94 3.23 -4.57 7.26
CA GLU A 94 2.94 -3.66 6.15
C GLU A 94 1.75 -4.15 5.29
N TYR A 95 1.57 -5.47 5.18
CA TYR A 95 0.56 -6.08 4.32
C TYR A 95 -0.32 -7.10 5.06
N PRO A 96 -1.02 -6.69 6.13
CA PRO A 96 -1.87 -7.60 6.92
C PRO A 96 -3.04 -8.18 6.11
N GLU A 97 -3.46 -7.50 5.04
CA GLU A 97 -4.50 -7.99 4.12
C GLU A 97 -4.03 -9.13 3.20
N LEU A 98 -2.71 -9.27 3.01
CA LEU A 98 -2.12 -10.29 2.15
C LEU A 98 -1.54 -11.46 2.96
N TYR A 99 -1.06 -11.17 4.17
CA TYR A 99 -0.39 -12.13 5.04
C TYR A 99 -0.98 -12.08 6.44
N ALA A 100 -1.60 -13.19 6.85
CA ALA A 100 -2.17 -13.32 8.18
C ALA A 100 -1.08 -13.46 9.27
N ASP A 101 0.00 -14.17 8.95
CA ASP A 101 1.08 -14.46 9.89
C ASP A 101 2.43 -14.65 9.18
N PHE A 102 3.47 -14.78 10.00
CA PHE A 102 4.85 -15.04 9.57
C PHE A 102 4.98 -16.31 8.71
N ASN A 103 4.27 -17.38 9.09
CA ASN A 103 4.33 -18.66 8.40
C ASN A 103 3.72 -18.61 6.99
N THR A 104 2.71 -17.76 6.79
CA THR A 104 2.07 -17.54 5.49
C THR A 104 3.07 -16.95 4.50
N VAL A 105 3.87 -15.98 4.94
CA VAL A 105 4.93 -15.39 4.10
C VAL A 105 5.99 -16.43 3.77
N LEU A 106 6.53 -17.13 4.79
CA LEU A 106 7.56 -18.16 4.56
C LEU A 106 7.07 -19.28 3.64
N ARG A 107 5.81 -19.73 3.80
CA ARG A 107 5.23 -20.74 2.91
C ARG A 107 5.25 -20.27 1.46
N ARG A 108 4.91 -19.00 1.18
CA ARG A 108 4.98 -18.46 -0.18
C ARG A 108 6.40 -18.41 -0.72
N VAL A 109 7.36 -18.01 0.12
CA VAL A 109 8.78 -18.02 -0.24
C VAL A 109 9.23 -19.44 -0.59
N TYR A 110 8.95 -20.43 0.25
CA TYR A 110 9.36 -21.82 0.00
C TYR A 110 8.66 -22.44 -1.19
N VAL A 111 7.38 -22.14 -1.43
CA VAL A 111 6.68 -22.55 -2.66
C VAL A 111 7.39 -21.97 -3.88
N LYS A 112 7.76 -20.69 -3.87
CA LYS A 112 8.48 -20.07 -4.98
C LYS A 112 9.88 -20.66 -5.16
N MET A 113 10.60 -20.91 -4.07
CA MET A 113 11.90 -21.58 -4.11
C MET A 113 11.80 -23.00 -4.69
N ARG A 114 10.75 -23.75 -4.33
CA ARG A 114 10.48 -25.09 -4.86
C ARG A 114 10.16 -25.05 -6.35
N ASP A 115 9.21 -24.21 -6.74
CA ASP A 115 8.64 -24.20 -8.08
C ASP A 115 9.63 -23.66 -9.13
N VAL A 116 10.53 -22.75 -8.74
CA VAL A 116 11.48 -22.10 -9.67
C VAL A 116 12.89 -22.68 -9.55
N TYR A 117 13.33 -23.02 -8.33
CA TYR A 117 14.72 -23.38 -8.05
C TYR A 117 14.88 -24.84 -7.56
N GLY A 118 13.80 -25.62 -7.53
CA GLY A 118 13.83 -27.03 -7.14
C GLY A 118 14.09 -27.26 -5.65
N PHE A 119 13.92 -26.25 -4.80
CA PHE A 119 14.09 -26.38 -3.35
C PHE A 119 13.08 -27.36 -2.74
N VAL A 120 13.56 -28.33 -1.98
CA VAL A 120 12.71 -29.27 -1.23
C VAL A 120 12.95 -29.10 0.26
N SER A 121 11.98 -28.52 0.96
CA SER A 121 12.05 -28.19 2.38
C SER A 121 12.40 -29.39 3.27
N GLU A 122 11.76 -30.53 3.01
CA GLU A 122 11.92 -31.77 3.77
C GLU A 122 13.33 -32.33 3.63
N GLN A 123 13.90 -32.23 2.42
CA GLN A 123 15.25 -32.67 2.14
C GLN A 123 16.28 -31.75 2.81
N ALA A 124 16.11 -30.43 2.69
CA ALA A 124 16.99 -29.45 3.33
C ALA A 124 16.99 -29.60 4.85
N ILE A 125 15.81 -29.80 5.47
CA ILE A 125 15.70 -30.05 6.92
C ILE A 125 16.41 -31.35 7.32
N LYS A 126 16.29 -32.41 6.50
CA LYS A 126 16.95 -33.70 6.76
C LYS A 126 18.47 -33.57 6.68
N GLU A 127 18.99 -32.92 5.64
CA GLU A 127 20.42 -32.64 5.47
C GLU A 127 20.97 -31.82 6.64
N TYR A 128 20.25 -30.79 7.07
CA TYR A 128 20.62 -29.97 8.21
C TYR A 128 20.69 -30.77 9.53
N ARG A 129 19.70 -31.63 9.80
CA ARG A 129 19.72 -32.51 10.99
C ARG A 129 20.86 -33.53 10.96
N ASN A 130 21.20 -34.04 9.78
CA ASN A 130 22.32 -34.95 9.61
C ASN A 130 23.67 -34.24 9.86
N ALA A 131 23.80 -32.98 9.43
CA ALA A 131 24.99 -32.17 9.67
C ALA A 131 25.12 -31.71 11.13
N HIS A 132 24.01 -31.58 11.86
CA HIS A 132 23.97 -31.12 13.25
C HIS A 132 23.34 -32.17 14.18
N PRO A 133 24.06 -33.26 14.48
CA PRO A 133 23.58 -34.30 15.40
C PRO A 133 23.37 -33.69 16.80
N GLY A 134 22.13 -33.76 17.30
CA GLY A 134 21.72 -33.18 18.59
C GLY A 134 20.59 -32.15 18.50
N ILE A 135 20.23 -31.69 17.28
CA ILE A 135 19.07 -30.82 17.08
C ILE A 135 17.83 -31.67 16.78
N GLU A 136 16.93 -31.83 17.76
CA GLU A 136 15.67 -32.59 17.59
C GLU A 136 14.64 -31.87 16.71
N ARG A 137 14.62 -30.52 16.75
CA ARG A 137 13.64 -29.68 16.02
C ARG A 137 14.36 -28.62 15.20
N ALA A 138 14.55 -28.92 13.92
CA ALA A 138 15.03 -27.97 12.92
C ALA A 138 13.87 -27.40 12.10
N SER A 139 13.82 -26.07 11.99
CA SER A 139 12.95 -25.34 11.08
C SER A 139 13.53 -25.34 9.65
N CYS A 140 12.66 -25.19 8.65
CA CYS A 140 13.09 -24.96 7.27
C CYS A 140 13.99 -23.71 7.15
N LEU A 141 13.73 -22.67 7.95
CA LEU A 141 14.55 -21.47 7.95
C LEU A 141 15.95 -21.73 8.52
N ASP A 142 16.09 -22.70 9.44
CA ASP A 142 17.38 -23.09 10.00
C ASP A 142 18.22 -23.79 8.92
N ALA A 143 17.60 -24.71 8.18
CA ALA A 143 18.23 -25.39 7.05
C ALA A 143 18.64 -24.42 5.92
N VAL A 144 17.79 -23.42 5.63
CA VAL A 144 18.13 -22.39 4.64
C VAL A 144 19.26 -21.50 5.15
N SER A 145 19.29 -21.13 6.44
CA SER A 145 20.35 -20.29 6.99
C SER A 145 21.73 -20.94 6.97
N ASP A 146 21.78 -22.26 7.06
CA ASP A 146 23.04 -23.03 7.03
C ASP A 146 23.65 -23.06 5.62
N SER A 147 22.82 -23.19 4.58
CA SER A 147 23.26 -23.31 3.19
C SER A 147 23.44 -21.96 2.49
N PRO A 148 24.66 -21.57 2.07
CA PRO A 148 24.89 -20.33 1.32
C PRO A 148 24.11 -20.26 0.00
N GLN A 149 23.94 -21.40 -0.69
CA GLN A 149 23.16 -21.48 -1.92
C GLN A 149 21.70 -21.12 -1.67
N TRP A 150 21.08 -21.69 -0.63
CA TRP A 150 19.69 -21.41 -0.33
C TRP A 150 19.49 -20.00 0.25
N ARG A 151 20.46 -19.46 1.01
CA ARG A 151 20.47 -18.05 1.42
C ARG A 151 20.42 -17.12 0.21
N SER A 152 21.31 -17.34 -0.76
CA SER A 152 21.43 -16.52 -1.98
C SER A 152 20.16 -16.55 -2.85
N ILE A 153 19.36 -17.61 -2.77
CA ILE A 153 18.07 -17.71 -3.48
C ILE A 153 16.92 -17.12 -2.64
N PHE A 154 16.92 -17.35 -1.33
CA PHE A 154 15.85 -16.92 -0.44
C PHE A 154 15.71 -15.39 -0.43
N GLU A 155 16.82 -14.67 -0.37
CA GLU A 155 16.82 -13.20 -0.32
C GLU A 155 16.12 -12.56 -1.54
N PRO A 156 16.52 -12.84 -2.79
CA PRO A 156 15.82 -12.33 -3.97
C PRO A 156 14.36 -12.74 -4.04
N VAL A 157 14.02 -13.98 -3.62
CA VAL A 157 12.63 -14.45 -3.62
C VAL A 157 11.79 -13.63 -2.64
N LEU A 158 12.31 -13.37 -1.44
CA LEU A 158 11.64 -12.53 -0.46
C LEU A 158 11.48 -11.09 -0.96
N SER A 159 12.54 -10.50 -1.51
CA SER A 159 12.48 -9.13 -2.07
C SER A 159 11.49 -9.02 -3.24
N ASN A 160 11.44 -10.00 -4.13
CA ASN A 160 10.44 -10.03 -5.21
C ASN A 160 9.02 -10.18 -4.65
N LEU A 161 8.83 -10.98 -3.59
CA LEU A 161 7.54 -11.11 -2.94
C LEU A 161 7.10 -9.81 -2.27
N GLU A 162 8.03 -9.06 -1.67
CA GLU A 162 7.78 -7.70 -1.13
C GLU A 162 7.34 -6.73 -2.22
N GLU A 163 8.08 -6.69 -3.33
CA GLU A 163 7.79 -5.89 -4.52
C GLU A 163 6.40 -6.20 -5.10
N ASP A 164 6.07 -7.48 -5.26
CA ASP A 164 4.77 -7.94 -5.78
C ASP A 164 3.63 -7.59 -4.81
N SER A 165 3.87 -7.71 -3.50
CA SER A 165 2.89 -7.33 -2.47
C SER A 165 2.59 -5.84 -2.52
N ARG A 166 3.62 -5.01 -2.68
CA ARG A 166 3.47 -3.55 -2.85
C ARG A 166 2.65 -3.22 -4.10
N LYS A 167 2.97 -3.85 -5.24
CA LYS A 167 2.23 -3.66 -6.49
C LYS A 167 0.77 -4.09 -6.38
N GLU A 168 0.50 -5.21 -5.73
CA GLU A 168 -0.86 -5.70 -5.51
C GLU A 168 -1.67 -4.75 -4.62
N MET A 169 -1.08 -4.24 -3.53
CA MET A 169 -1.74 -3.24 -2.70
C MET A 169 -2.02 -1.95 -3.45
N GLU A 170 -1.06 -1.48 -4.26
CA GLU A 170 -1.28 -0.31 -5.12
C GLU A 170 -2.38 -0.57 -6.15
N ARG A 171 -2.41 -1.75 -6.78
CA ARG A 171 -3.47 -2.15 -7.70
C ARG A 171 -4.84 -2.17 -7.02
N ARG A 172 -4.93 -2.70 -5.79
CA ARG A 172 -6.17 -2.69 -5.00
C ARG A 172 -6.59 -1.27 -4.65
N ARG A 173 -5.64 -0.40 -4.29
CA ARG A 173 -5.90 1.02 -4.02
C ARG A 173 -6.42 1.73 -5.27
N LEU A 174 -5.77 1.56 -6.41
CA LEU A 174 -6.19 2.13 -7.70
C LEU A 174 -7.55 1.58 -8.15
N ALA A 175 -7.83 0.30 -7.92
CA ALA A 175 -9.14 -0.29 -8.23
C ALA A 175 -10.24 0.30 -7.32
N ALA A 176 -9.96 0.47 -6.03
CA ALA A 176 -10.84 1.15 -5.10
C ALA A 176 -11.04 2.62 -5.48
N GLU A 177 -9.98 3.30 -5.93
CA GLU A 177 -10.02 4.69 -6.40
C GLU A 177 -10.78 4.83 -7.73
N ALA A 178 -10.63 3.89 -8.66
CA ALA A 178 -11.36 3.86 -9.92
C ALA A 178 -12.86 3.60 -9.71
N GLU A 179 -13.22 2.71 -8.79
CA GLU A 179 -14.60 2.54 -8.29
C GLU A 179 -15.12 3.84 -7.66
N MET A 180 -14.27 4.51 -6.88
CA MET A 180 -14.53 5.82 -6.27
C MET A 180 -14.57 6.98 -7.29
N GLY A 181 -14.00 6.83 -8.49
CA GLY A 181 -14.06 7.82 -9.57
C GLY A 181 -15.35 7.76 -10.39
N LYS A 182 -16.10 6.66 -10.33
CA LYS A 182 -17.40 6.53 -11.00
C LYS A 182 -18.39 7.50 -10.36
N THR A 183 -19.09 8.30 -11.15
CA THR A 183 -20.18 9.15 -10.63
C THR A 183 -21.30 8.27 -10.06
N ARG A 184 -22.08 8.80 -9.11
CA ARG A 184 -23.23 8.06 -8.55
C ARG A 184 -24.18 7.55 -9.64
N GLN A 185 -24.33 8.33 -10.72
CA GLN A 185 -25.15 7.96 -11.87
C GLN A 185 -24.59 6.74 -12.59
N LYS A 186 -23.28 6.69 -12.88
CA LYS A 186 -22.66 5.52 -13.51
C LYS A 186 -22.79 4.25 -12.66
N ILE A 187 -22.79 4.38 -11.33
CA ILE A 187 -22.95 3.26 -10.41
C ILE A 187 -24.37 2.68 -10.49
N ILE A 188 -25.41 3.52 -10.46
CA ILE A 188 -26.81 3.06 -10.43
C ILE A 188 -27.39 2.71 -11.81
N GLN A 189 -26.79 3.20 -12.89
CA GLN A 189 -27.27 3.04 -14.26
C GLN A 189 -27.61 1.58 -14.64
N PRO A 190 -26.77 0.56 -14.34
CA PRO A 190 -27.10 -0.83 -14.66
C PRO A 190 -28.37 -1.34 -13.96
N LEU A 191 -28.65 -0.85 -12.74
CA LEU A 191 -29.85 -1.22 -11.99
C LEU A 191 -31.10 -0.52 -12.52
N ILE A 192 -30.99 0.74 -12.98
CA ILE A 192 -32.08 1.45 -13.66
C ILE A 192 -32.51 0.67 -14.91
N GLU A 193 -31.53 0.25 -15.71
CA GLU A 193 -31.74 -0.53 -16.93
C GLU A 193 -32.32 -1.91 -16.64
N ALA A 194 -31.77 -2.66 -15.69
CA ALA A 194 -32.27 -3.99 -15.31
C ALA A 194 -33.72 -3.98 -14.84
N ARG A 195 -34.13 -2.90 -14.14
CA ARG A 195 -35.49 -2.66 -13.65
C ARG A 195 -36.45 -2.11 -14.70
N GLY A 196 -35.94 -1.64 -15.84
CA GLY A 196 -36.75 -0.90 -16.81
C GLY A 196 -37.36 0.38 -16.23
N ASP A 197 -36.66 1.05 -15.32
CA ASP A 197 -37.17 2.24 -14.62
C ASP A 197 -37.23 3.45 -15.56
N LYS A 198 -38.46 3.86 -15.92
CA LYS A 198 -38.75 4.99 -16.81
C LYS A 198 -38.91 6.33 -16.06
N SER A 199 -38.74 6.36 -14.74
CA SER A 199 -38.82 7.61 -13.98
C SER A 199 -37.66 8.55 -14.34
N ASN A 200 -37.88 9.86 -14.18
CA ASN A 200 -36.87 10.87 -14.47
C ASN A 200 -35.55 10.55 -13.73
N TYR A 201 -34.48 10.33 -14.52
CA TYR A 201 -33.14 9.95 -14.04
C TYR A 201 -33.10 8.68 -13.15
N GLY A 202 -34.11 7.80 -13.23
CA GLY A 202 -34.21 6.60 -12.40
C GLY A 202 -34.49 6.87 -10.93
N CYS A 203 -35.23 7.95 -10.62
CA CYS A 203 -35.58 8.36 -9.26
C CYS A 203 -36.23 7.24 -8.42
N ALA A 204 -37.05 6.39 -9.03
CA ALA A 204 -37.66 5.26 -8.34
C ALA A 204 -36.60 4.25 -7.89
N THR A 205 -35.59 3.99 -8.72
CA THR A 205 -34.44 3.13 -8.38
C THR A 205 -33.57 3.75 -7.29
N TYR A 206 -33.32 5.06 -7.32
CA TYR A 206 -32.64 5.75 -6.22
C TYR A 206 -33.38 5.61 -4.88
N THR A 207 -34.71 5.69 -4.90
CA THR A 207 -35.54 5.55 -3.70
C THR A 207 -35.47 4.13 -3.13
N LEU A 208 -35.45 3.12 -4.00
CA LEU A 208 -35.26 1.72 -3.62
C LEU A 208 -33.89 1.51 -2.95
N VAL A 209 -32.81 2.01 -3.55
CA VAL A 209 -31.44 1.92 -3.00
C VAL A 209 -31.36 2.64 -1.65
N LYS A 210 -31.96 3.83 -1.52
CA LYS A 210 -32.06 4.55 -0.24
C LYS A 210 -32.78 3.73 0.83
N GLY A 211 -33.88 3.06 0.46
CA GLY A 211 -34.60 2.14 1.34
C GLY A 211 -33.73 0.96 1.79
N ARG A 212 -32.94 0.38 0.88
CA ARG A 212 -32.00 -0.72 1.18
C ARG A 212 -30.90 -0.27 2.14
N LEU A 213 -30.32 0.91 1.93
CA LEU A 213 -29.32 1.49 2.83
C LEU A 213 -29.90 1.72 4.24
N LYS A 214 -31.13 2.26 4.32
CA LYS A 214 -31.81 2.45 5.61
C LYS A 214 -32.01 1.11 6.35
N LYS A 215 -32.39 0.04 5.64
CA LYS A 215 -32.52 -1.31 6.23
C LYS A 215 -31.20 -1.85 6.79
N LYS A 216 -30.06 -1.42 6.25
CA LYS A 216 -28.71 -1.76 6.76
C LYS A 216 -28.22 -0.85 7.89
N GLY A 217 -29.07 0.06 8.39
CA GLY A 217 -28.70 1.04 9.42
C GLY A 217 -27.90 2.23 8.89
N ILE A 218 -27.79 2.40 7.57
CA ILE A 218 -27.05 3.49 6.94
C ILE A 218 -27.99 4.68 6.74
N LEU A 219 -27.83 5.71 7.56
CA LEU A 219 -28.67 6.91 7.58
C LEU A 219 -27.92 8.11 7.01
N TYR A 220 -28.43 8.69 5.93
CA TYR A 220 -27.85 9.88 5.28
C TYR A 220 -27.72 11.08 6.24
N THR A 221 -28.62 11.23 7.20
CA THR A 221 -28.57 12.29 8.23
C THR A 221 -27.27 12.26 9.03
N ASN A 222 -26.81 11.08 9.42
CA ASN A 222 -25.58 10.93 10.20
C ASN A 222 -24.35 11.33 9.38
N TYR A 223 -24.35 10.97 8.09
CA TYR A 223 -23.29 11.38 7.15
C TYR A 223 -23.33 12.87 6.85
N GLU A 224 -24.52 13.46 6.73
CA GLU A 224 -24.68 14.91 6.54
C GLU A 224 -24.13 15.69 7.73
N GLU A 225 -24.48 15.30 8.96
CA GLU A 225 -23.99 15.97 10.17
C GLU A 225 -22.47 15.90 10.30
N GLY A 226 -21.88 14.72 10.05
CA GLY A 226 -20.43 14.56 10.03
C GLY A 226 -19.78 15.42 8.95
N TYR A 227 -20.30 15.35 7.72
CA TYR A 227 -19.75 16.11 6.60
C TYR A 227 -19.84 17.63 6.81
N ARG A 228 -20.94 18.13 7.35
CA ARG A 228 -21.11 19.56 7.68
C ARG A 228 -20.18 20.01 8.80
N ARG A 229 -19.95 19.15 9.80
CA ARG A 229 -18.98 19.42 10.88
C ARG A 229 -17.56 19.53 10.34
N ASP A 230 -17.17 18.61 9.48
CA ASP A 230 -15.79 18.53 8.96
C ASP A 230 -15.49 19.62 7.91
N THR A 231 -16.48 20.00 7.10
CA THR A 231 -16.33 21.00 6.03
C THR A 231 -16.73 22.43 6.45
N GLY A 232 -17.40 22.59 7.61
CA GLY A 232 -17.95 23.88 8.05
C GLY A 232 -19.17 24.36 7.25
N ILE A 233 -19.76 23.50 6.40
CA ILE A 233 -20.91 23.86 5.56
C ILE A 233 -22.18 24.02 6.41
N LYS A 234 -22.78 25.21 6.35
CA LYS A 234 -24.03 25.51 7.09
C LYS A 234 -25.30 25.15 6.32
N ARG A 235 -25.26 25.05 4.99
CA ARG A 235 -26.43 24.66 4.17
C ARG A 235 -26.71 23.15 4.28
N HIS A 236 -27.93 22.76 3.91
CA HIS A 236 -28.29 21.36 3.69
C HIS A 236 -27.46 20.77 2.53
N VAL A 237 -27.03 19.52 2.69
CA VAL A 237 -26.19 18.79 1.72
C VAL A 237 -27.03 17.68 1.11
N SER A 238 -27.13 17.66 -0.21
CA SER A 238 -27.97 16.66 -0.89
C SER A 238 -27.41 15.24 -0.74
N ASN A 239 -28.27 14.22 -0.71
CA ASN A 239 -27.83 12.83 -0.69
C ASN A 239 -26.86 12.50 -1.83
N GLY A 240 -27.07 13.09 -3.01
CA GLY A 240 -26.19 12.90 -4.16
C GLY A 240 -24.79 13.46 -3.93
N GLU A 241 -24.70 14.65 -3.33
CA GLU A 241 -23.44 15.30 -2.94
C GLU A 241 -22.72 14.49 -1.86
N LEU A 242 -23.45 13.94 -0.87
CA LEU A 242 -22.87 13.05 0.15
C LEU A 242 -22.29 11.77 -0.48
N ILE A 243 -22.99 11.15 -1.43
CA ILE A 243 -22.50 9.94 -2.12
C ILE A 243 -21.25 10.25 -2.94
N GLU A 244 -21.16 11.43 -3.54
CA GLU A 244 -20.01 11.80 -4.37
C GLU A 244 -18.78 12.16 -3.55
N ASN A 245 -18.97 12.84 -2.42
CA ASN A 245 -17.88 13.40 -1.62
C ASN A 245 -17.45 12.52 -0.44
N ILE A 246 -18.25 11.53 -0.02
CA ILE A 246 -17.92 10.67 1.12
C ILE A 246 -17.62 9.24 0.64
N PRO A 247 -16.34 8.80 0.66
CA PRO A 247 -15.95 7.48 0.17
C PRO A 247 -16.64 6.31 0.84
N ALA A 248 -16.83 6.38 2.17
CA ALA A 248 -17.53 5.33 2.91
C ALA A 248 -18.97 5.15 2.41
N LEU A 249 -19.72 6.26 2.27
CA LEU A 249 -21.10 6.23 1.80
C LEU A 249 -21.20 5.81 0.32
N LYS A 250 -20.24 6.21 -0.51
CA LYS A 250 -20.17 5.79 -1.92
C LYS A 250 -20.01 4.29 -2.08
N ARG A 251 -19.14 3.67 -1.29
CA ARG A 251 -18.94 2.21 -1.27
C ARG A 251 -20.21 1.47 -0.83
N GLU A 252 -20.85 1.94 0.23
CA GLU A 252 -22.11 1.34 0.70
C GLU A 252 -23.24 1.48 -0.34
N PHE A 253 -23.31 2.63 -1.02
CA PHE A 253 -24.23 2.84 -2.13
C PHE A 253 -23.96 1.86 -3.28
N ALA A 254 -22.71 1.73 -3.72
CA ALA A 254 -22.34 0.77 -4.78
C ALA A 254 -22.66 -0.67 -4.40
N LYS A 255 -22.39 -1.06 -3.14
CA LYS A 255 -22.73 -2.38 -2.60
C LYS A 255 -24.24 -2.64 -2.61
N ALA A 256 -25.04 -1.67 -2.18
CA ALA A 256 -26.50 -1.78 -2.20
C ALA A 256 -27.05 -1.90 -3.63
N VAL A 257 -26.48 -1.18 -4.60
CA VAL A 257 -26.83 -1.32 -6.02
C VAL A 257 -26.49 -2.73 -6.53
N GLY A 258 -25.28 -3.22 -6.22
CA GLY A 258 -24.83 -4.56 -6.65
C GLY A 258 -25.70 -5.69 -6.10
N GLU A 259 -26.08 -5.63 -4.82
CA GLU A 259 -26.98 -6.60 -4.21
C GLU A 259 -28.38 -6.59 -4.86
N LEU A 260 -28.97 -5.41 -5.06
CA LEU A 260 -30.27 -5.28 -5.73
C LEU A 260 -30.22 -5.79 -7.17
N LEU A 261 -29.10 -5.57 -7.87
CA LEU A 261 -28.90 -6.06 -9.22
C LEU A 261 -28.77 -7.59 -9.27
N ALA A 262 -28.12 -8.20 -8.27
CA ALA A 262 -28.04 -9.64 -8.14
C ALA A 262 -29.42 -10.28 -7.87
N GLU A 263 -30.20 -9.70 -6.94
CA GLU A 263 -31.57 -10.14 -6.66
C GLU A 263 -32.46 -10.11 -7.92
N GLN A 264 -32.34 -9.08 -8.74
CA GLN A 264 -33.07 -8.97 -10.01
C GLN A 264 -32.73 -10.08 -11.03
N LYS A 265 -31.47 -10.51 -11.06
CA LYS A 265 -31.02 -11.57 -11.99
C LYS A 265 -31.53 -12.95 -11.56
N VAL A 266 -31.63 -13.19 -10.24
CA VAL A 266 -32.16 -14.45 -9.70
C VAL A 266 -33.65 -14.57 -10.03
N VAL A 267 -34.45 -13.51 -9.81
CA VAL A 267 -35.90 -13.53 -10.09
C VAL A 267 -36.21 -13.80 -11.56
N LYS A 268 -35.38 -13.30 -12.50
CA LYS A 268 -35.56 -13.57 -13.94
C LYS A 268 -35.20 -15.00 -14.36
N HIS A 269 -34.44 -15.74 -13.57
CA HIS A 269 -34.06 -17.13 -13.88
C HIS A 269 -35.08 -18.16 -13.36
N ASP A 270 -35.88 -17.83 -12.35
CA ASP A 270 -36.89 -18.72 -11.78
C ASP A 270 -38.27 -18.63 -12.46
N GLU A 271 -38.47 -17.67 -13.38
CA GLU A 271 -39.70 -17.50 -14.17
C GLU A 271 -39.63 -18.14 -15.57
N ASN A 272 -38.68 -19.07 -15.80
CA ASN A 272 -38.47 -19.72 -17.10
C ASN A 272 -38.63 -21.24 -17.03
#